data_AF-A0A4S8L6N2-F1
#
_entry.id   AF-A0A4S8L6N2-F1
#
_cell.length_a   1.000
_cell.length_b   1.000
_cell.length_c   1.000
_cell.angle_alpha   90.00
_cell.angle_beta   90.00
_cell.angle_gamma   90.00
#
_symmetry.space_group_name_H-M   'P 1'
#
loop_
_entity.id
_entity.type
_entity.pdbx_description
1 polymer ?
#
loop_
_entity_poly.entity_id
_entity_poly.type
_entity_poly.pdbx_seq_one_letter_code
_entity_poly.pdbx_strand_id
1 'polypeptide(L)'
;MADEIIRDKSNPQNQIELFPDTPLIINDILRKGIQIAIVSRNPNKALCTRALFYYKARDAKDQVQPITSLITYNEVKNESKMYPFERIKNWSGVPYEEMLLFDSSSSSVQEKLGVKFKLVNKDRGLQWQDYQDALKNADNQPNNSTQKPDDPYDIPFYGQPPLGKLLGGGRFASVYDSAEDSEAVIKVMKYWERGLRKRFLEIYQVIKEGKPFKPGNDNDDQYLTMLAFELRNLNMIKELKAPKPENFTGWFMSTKIFGTALWKTPLYKQHPFSVPFQRLIKKAFHLIVDEIEETVRKYGVEHRDGHLANALFTMNGDQPAKAHLLDWGIAVRMQWDGKRYIRGDDVLVWAESESGAKYTPEEFRRYWITWMVKTEYEANVRRNAITEEDSKKFLKDLTWWFQR
;
A
#
# COMPACT_ATOMS: atom_id res chain seq x y z
N MET A 1 -25.96 -4.55 -35.85
CA MET A 1 -25.20 -3.33 -36.19
C MET A 1 -25.27 -2.44 -34.96
N ALA A 2 -24.13 -1.92 -34.49
CA ALA A 2 -24.14 -0.97 -33.38
C ALA A 2 -24.70 0.35 -33.92
N ASP A 3 -25.61 0.98 -33.18
CA ASP A 3 -26.08 2.32 -33.55
C ASP A 3 -24.89 3.27 -33.44
N GLU A 4 -24.39 3.77 -34.57
CA GLU A 4 -23.28 4.74 -34.61
C GLU A 4 -23.72 6.12 -34.11
N ILE A 5 -25.02 6.43 -34.25
CA ILE A 5 -25.63 7.69 -33.84
C ILE A 5 -26.82 7.39 -32.92
N ILE A 6 -26.82 8.00 -31.74
CA ILE A 6 -27.92 7.90 -30.78
C ILE A 6 -28.53 9.28 -30.62
N ARG A 7 -29.85 9.38 -30.84
CA ARG A 7 -30.60 10.64 -30.78
C ARG A 7 -31.46 10.70 -29.53
N ASP A 8 -31.55 11.88 -28.94
CA ASP A 8 -32.49 12.16 -27.87
C ASP A 8 -33.93 12.02 -28.42
N LYS A 9 -34.76 11.28 -27.70
CA LYS A 9 -36.17 11.06 -28.03
C LYS A 9 -37.00 12.35 -28.00
N SER A 10 -36.65 13.30 -27.13
CA SER A 10 -37.35 14.56 -26.94
C SER A 10 -36.89 15.67 -27.89
N ASN A 11 -35.65 15.59 -28.38
CA ASN A 11 -35.11 16.51 -29.37
C ASN A 11 -34.10 15.79 -30.28
N PRO A 12 -34.51 15.37 -31.49
CA PRO A 12 -33.64 14.63 -32.41
C PRO A 12 -32.38 15.37 -32.88
N GLN A 13 -32.28 16.70 -32.65
CA GLN A 13 -31.07 17.48 -32.92
C GLN A 13 -29.96 17.22 -31.89
N ASN A 14 -30.32 16.75 -30.69
CA ASN A 14 -29.36 16.32 -29.69
C ASN A 14 -28.96 14.88 -30.02
N GLN A 15 -27.79 14.72 -30.62
CA GLN A 15 -27.23 13.41 -30.90
C GLN A 15 -25.84 13.24 -30.31
N ILE A 16 -25.53 12.01 -29.95
CA ILE A 16 -24.17 11.55 -29.69
C ILE A 16 -23.79 10.60 -30.81
N GLU A 17 -22.51 10.56 -31.14
CA GLU A 17 -21.96 9.70 -32.18
C GLU A 17 -20.75 8.93 -31.62
N LEU A 18 -20.59 7.68 -32.05
CA LEU A 18 -19.42 6.86 -31.79
C LEU A 18 -18.70 6.62 -33.11
N PHE A 19 -17.38 6.77 -33.11
CA PHE A 19 -16.59 6.50 -34.32
C PHE A 19 -16.78 5.04 -34.78
N PRO A 20 -17.01 4.79 -36.09
CA PRO A 20 -17.49 3.50 -36.61
C PRO A 20 -16.67 2.28 -36.19
N ASP A 21 -15.35 2.39 -36.16
CA ASP A 21 -14.46 1.25 -35.87
C ASP A 21 -14.32 0.96 -34.36
N THR A 22 -14.85 1.81 -33.49
CA THR A 22 -14.65 1.67 -32.03
C THR A 22 -15.14 0.32 -31.48
N PRO A 23 -16.34 -0.18 -31.83
CA PRO A 23 -16.79 -1.49 -31.35
C PRO A 23 -15.93 -2.66 -31.84
N LEU A 24 -15.42 -2.58 -33.07
CA LEU A 24 -14.52 -3.58 -33.65
C LEU A 24 -13.17 -3.60 -32.90
N ILE A 25 -12.60 -2.41 -32.64
CA ILE A 25 -11.34 -2.26 -31.91
C ILE A 25 -11.48 -2.79 -30.47
N ILE A 26 -12.56 -2.44 -29.76
CA ILE A 26 -12.82 -2.95 -28.41
C ILE A 26 -12.85 -4.48 -28.41
N ASN A 27 -13.53 -5.08 -29.38
CA ASN A 27 -13.60 -6.54 -29.47
C ASN A 27 -12.22 -7.19 -29.65
N ASP A 28 -11.39 -6.64 -30.54
CA ASP A 28 -10.05 -7.16 -30.78
C ASP A 28 -9.13 -7.03 -29.55
N ILE A 29 -9.20 -5.88 -28.85
CA ILE A 29 -8.46 -5.66 -27.59
C ILE A 29 -8.84 -6.72 -26.55
N LEU A 30 -10.14 -6.97 -26.36
CA LEU A 30 -10.62 -7.94 -25.37
C LEU A 30 -10.27 -9.39 -25.74
N ARG A 31 -10.33 -9.75 -27.02
CA ARG A 31 -9.91 -11.09 -27.50
C ARG A 31 -8.42 -11.35 -27.27
N LYS A 32 -7.60 -10.29 -27.28
CA LYS A 32 -6.18 -10.34 -26.93
C LYS A 32 -5.90 -10.32 -25.43
N GLY A 33 -6.93 -10.27 -24.58
CA GLY A 33 -6.79 -10.22 -23.12
C GLY A 33 -6.25 -8.90 -22.59
N ILE A 34 -6.30 -7.83 -23.39
CA ILE A 34 -5.79 -6.51 -23.01
C ILE A 34 -6.91 -5.74 -22.26
N GLN A 35 -6.52 -5.06 -21.18
CA GLN A 35 -7.42 -4.22 -20.39
C GLN A 35 -7.68 -2.88 -21.08
N ILE A 36 -8.91 -2.36 -20.97
CA ILE A 36 -9.31 -1.10 -21.61
C ILE A 36 -9.46 -0.01 -20.56
N ALA A 37 -8.86 1.15 -20.84
CA ALA A 37 -9.05 2.38 -20.07
C ALA A 37 -9.65 3.48 -20.95
N ILE A 38 -10.55 4.28 -20.37
CA ILE A 38 -11.01 5.55 -20.96
C ILE A 38 -10.44 6.69 -20.16
N VAL A 39 -9.71 7.58 -20.83
CA VAL A 39 -9.09 8.76 -20.22
C VAL A 39 -9.56 10.01 -20.96
N SER A 40 -10.23 10.93 -20.27
CA SER A 40 -10.73 12.15 -20.88
C SER A 40 -10.71 13.34 -19.93
N ARG A 41 -10.44 14.53 -20.48
CA ARG A 41 -10.49 15.80 -19.76
C ARG A 41 -11.90 16.43 -19.75
N ASN A 42 -12.91 15.67 -20.18
CA ASN A 42 -14.28 16.16 -20.21
C ASN A 42 -14.77 16.47 -18.78
N PRO A 43 -15.38 17.65 -18.52
CA PRO A 43 -15.87 18.01 -17.20
C PRO A 43 -17.08 17.18 -16.73
N ASN A 44 -17.77 16.46 -17.62
CA ASN A 44 -18.99 15.74 -17.29
C ASN A 44 -18.81 14.21 -17.43
N LYS A 45 -18.24 13.58 -16.39
CA LYS A 45 -18.07 12.13 -16.31
C LYS A 45 -19.38 11.36 -16.44
N ALA A 46 -20.45 11.85 -15.80
CA ALA A 46 -21.75 11.17 -15.80
C ALA A 46 -22.33 11.11 -17.22
N LEU A 47 -22.23 12.21 -17.99
CA LEU A 47 -22.67 12.26 -19.37
C LEU A 47 -21.85 11.31 -20.26
N CYS A 48 -20.52 11.32 -20.16
CA CYS A 48 -19.66 10.40 -20.92
C CYS A 48 -19.97 8.94 -20.60
N THR A 49 -20.11 8.60 -19.31
CA THR A 49 -20.44 7.23 -18.88
C THR A 49 -21.81 6.81 -19.39
N ARG A 50 -22.80 7.71 -19.34
CA ARG A 50 -24.15 7.44 -19.86
C ARG A 50 -24.16 7.28 -21.38
N ALA A 51 -23.38 8.06 -22.12
CA ALA A 51 -23.23 7.90 -23.57
C ALA A 51 -22.65 6.50 -23.90
N LEU A 52 -21.56 6.11 -23.24
CA LEU A 52 -20.92 4.81 -23.44
C LEU A 52 -21.80 3.62 -23.04
N PHE A 53 -22.77 3.81 -22.14
CA PHE A 53 -23.71 2.76 -21.76
C PHE A 53 -24.66 2.38 -22.90
N TYR A 54 -25.05 3.36 -23.73
CA TYR A 54 -25.98 3.08 -24.83
C TYR A 54 -25.28 2.42 -26.03
N TYR A 55 -23.99 2.70 -26.23
CA TYR A 55 -23.20 2.01 -27.24
C TYR A 55 -22.82 0.60 -26.80
N LYS A 56 -22.77 -0.31 -27.76
CA LYS A 56 -22.51 -1.73 -27.52
C LYS A 56 -21.32 -2.21 -28.34
N ALA A 57 -20.51 -3.08 -27.75
CA ALA A 57 -19.44 -3.81 -28.42
C ALA A 57 -19.49 -5.29 -28.03
N ARG A 58 -18.72 -6.13 -28.71
CA ARG A 58 -18.63 -7.55 -28.38
C ARG A 58 -17.50 -7.80 -27.39
N ASP A 59 -17.77 -8.59 -26.36
CA ASP A 59 -16.75 -9.04 -25.41
C ASP A 59 -15.83 -10.13 -26.00
N ALA A 60 -14.89 -10.66 -25.19
CA ALA A 60 -13.98 -11.73 -25.61
C ALA A 60 -14.71 -13.05 -25.98
N LYS A 61 -15.94 -13.25 -25.50
CA LYS A 61 -16.81 -14.42 -25.80
C LYS A 61 -17.81 -14.12 -26.91
N ASP A 62 -17.60 -13.03 -27.65
CA ASP A 62 -18.45 -12.56 -28.75
C ASP A 62 -19.86 -12.09 -28.33
N GLN A 63 -20.10 -11.84 -27.04
CA GLN A 63 -21.39 -11.38 -26.53
C GLN A 63 -21.50 -9.86 -26.62
N VAL A 64 -22.67 -9.37 -27.05
CA VAL A 64 -22.92 -7.93 -27.17
C VAL A 64 -23.21 -7.34 -25.79
N GLN A 65 -22.36 -6.41 -25.35
CA GLN A 65 -22.43 -5.76 -24.04
C GLN A 65 -22.33 -4.23 -24.18
N PRO A 66 -22.91 -3.45 -23.25
CA PRO A 66 -22.61 -2.03 -23.12
C PRO A 66 -21.10 -1.79 -23.02
N ILE A 67 -20.58 -0.78 -23.73
CA ILE A 67 -19.14 -0.47 -23.70
C ILE A 67 -18.68 -0.19 -22.25
N THR A 68 -19.52 0.43 -21.42
CA THR A 68 -19.24 0.67 -19.99
C THR A 68 -18.91 -0.58 -19.20
N SER A 69 -19.51 -1.74 -19.50
CA SER A 69 -19.20 -3.00 -18.83
C SER A 69 -17.91 -3.68 -19.29
N LEU A 70 -17.34 -3.21 -20.41
CA LEU A 70 -16.13 -3.75 -21.01
C LEU A 70 -14.87 -2.98 -20.64
N ILE A 71 -15.03 -1.81 -20.03
CA ILE A 71 -13.93 -0.92 -19.62
C ILE A 71 -13.50 -1.27 -18.21
N THR A 72 -12.19 -1.48 -18.03
CA THR A 72 -11.59 -1.74 -16.73
C THR A 72 -11.40 -0.45 -15.93
N TYR A 73 -10.98 0.63 -16.60
CA TYR A 73 -10.66 1.91 -15.96
C TYR A 73 -11.38 3.08 -16.62
N ASN A 74 -12.24 3.78 -15.88
CA ASN A 74 -12.98 4.93 -16.39
C ASN A 74 -12.51 6.23 -15.69
N GLU A 75 -11.55 6.89 -16.32
CA GLU A 75 -10.85 8.08 -15.87
C GLU A 75 -11.24 9.33 -16.69
N VAL A 76 -12.53 9.64 -16.70
CA VAL A 76 -13.05 10.92 -17.21
C VAL A 76 -13.03 11.96 -16.08
N LYS A 77 -12.09 12.88 -16.11
CA LYS A 77 -11.95 13.96 -15.12
C LYS A 77 -11.25 15.16 -15.75
N ASN A 78 -11.76 16.37 -15.49
CA ASN A 78 -11.16 17.60 -16.01
C ASN A 78 -9.85 17.96 -15.28
N GLU A 79 -8.79 17.25 -15.60
CA GLU A 79 -7.44 17.45 -15.06
C GLU A 79 -6.38 17.08 -16.11
N SER A 80 -5.09 17.21 -15.77
CA SER A 80 -4.01 16.72 -16.63
C SER A 80 -4.10 15.20 -16.79
N LYS A 81 -3.91 14.68 -18.02
CA LYS A 81 -3.93 13.23 -18.30
C LYS A 81 -2.83 12.44 -17.57
N MET A 82 -1.83 13.12 -17.04
CA MET A 82 -0.81 12.52 -16.17
C MET A 82 -1.41 11.79 -14.95
N TYR A 83 -2.40 12.40 -14.29
CA TYR A 83 -2.97 11.85 -13.05
C TYR A 83 -3.88 10.62 -13.29
N PRO A 84 -4.75 10.59 -14.33
CA PRO A 84 -5.38 9.36 -14.78
C PRO A 84 -4.42 8.21 -15.03
N PHE A 85 -3.31 8.47 -15.73
CA PHE A 85 -2.32 7.43 -16.04
C PHE A 85 -1.60 6.94 -14.78
N GLU A 86 -1.28 7.82 -13.84
CA GLU A 86 -0.77 7.45 -12.52
C GLU A 86 -1.74 6.55 -11.75
N ARG A 87 -3.04 6.88 -11.73
CA ARG A 87 -4.06 6.02 -11.11
C ARG A 87 -4.20 4.67 -11.81
N ILE A 88 -4.20 4.66 -13.15
CA ILE A 88 -4.26 3.42 -13.93
C ILE A 88 -3.06 2.54 -13.61
N LYS A 89 -1.83 3.06 -13.64
CA LYS A 89 -0.61 2.34 -13.25
C LYS A 89 -0.74 1.76 -11.84
N ASN A 90 -1.19 2.58 -10.89
CA ASN A 90 -1.33 2.16 -9.50
C ASN A 90 -2.40 1.06 -9.30
N TRP A 91 -3.45 1.04 -10.13
CA TRP A 91 -4.51 0.04 -10.05
C TRP A 91 -4.24 -1.22 -10.86
N SER A 92 -3.59 -1.09 -12.02
CA SER A 92 -3.32 -2.21 -12.93
C SER A 92 -1.98 -2.89 -12.65
N GLY A 93 -1.02 -2.16 -12.08
CA GLY A 93 0.38 -2.58 -11.99
C GLY A 93 1.12 -2.58 -13.33
N VAL A 94 0.47 -2.18 -14.42
CA VAL A 94 1.06 -2.18 -15.78
C VAL A 94 2.07 -1.02 -15.88
N PRO A 95 3.32 -1.26 -16.30
CA PRO A 95 4.30 -0.20 -16.54
C PRO A 95 3.85 0.78 -17.62
N TYR A 96 4.28 2.04 -17.56
CA TYR A 96 3.84 3.06 -18.52
C TYR A 96 4.24 2.71 -19.96
N GLU A 97 5.44 2.13 -20.14
CA GLU A 97 5.99 1.67 -21.42
C GLU A 97 5.17 0.54 -22.08
N GLU A 98 4.33 -0.15 -21.31
CA GLU A 98 3.40 -1.17 -21.80
C GLU A 98 2.00 -0.61 -22.09
N MET A 99 1.76 0.66 -21.75
CA MET A 99 0.50 1.33 -22.05
C MET A 99 0.54 1.97 -23.44
N LEU A 100 -0.58 1.89 -24.16
CA LEU A 100 -0.78 2.54 -25.45
C LEU A 100 -1.93 3.53 -25.37
N LEU A 101 -1.62 4.81 -25.59
CA LEU A 101 -2.58 5.92 -25.61
C LEU A 101 -2.92 6.31 -27.05
N PHE A 102 -4.22 6.33 -27.36
CA PHE A 102 -4.77 6.93 -28.56
C PHE A 102 -5.42 8.28 -28.20
N ASP A 103 -4.94 9.38 -28.77
CA ASP A 103 -5.44 10.72 -28.45
C ASP A 103 -5.16 11.72 -29.57
N SER A 104 -5.87 12.85 -29.57
CA SER A 104 -5.73 13.88 -30.61
C SER A 104 -4.80 15.03 -30.28
N SER A 105 -4.32 15.15 -29.03
CA SER A 105 -3.61 16.38 -28.61
C SER A 105 -2.61 16.28 -27.46
N SER A 106 -2.38 15.10 -26.86
CA SER A 106 -1.61 15.02 -25.61
C SER A 106 -0.34 14.15 -25.69
N SER A 107 0.70 14.63 -26.40
CA SER A 107 2.05 14.03 -26.36
C SER A 107 2.70 14.11 -24.97
N SER A 108 2.21 14.99 -24.08
CA SER A 108 2.79 15.20 -22.74
C SER A 108 2.82 13.94 -21.87
N VAL A 109 1.90 12.98 -22.08
CA VAL A 109 1.90 11.70 -21.36
C VAL A 109 3.04 10.80 -21.84
N GLN A 110 3.28 10.77 -23.15
CA GLN A 110 4.43 10.06 -23.73
C GLN A 110 5.74 10.68 -23.25
N GLU A 111 5.88 12.00 -23.40
CA GLU A 111 7.12 12.72 -23.09
C GLU A 111 7.51 12.59 -21.62
N LYS A 112 6.54 12.57 -20.70
CA LYS A 112 6.79 12.59 -19.26
C LYS A 112 6.70 11.23 -18.56
N LEU A 113 5.87 10.31 -19.06
CA LEU A 113 5.68 8.99 -18.44
C LEU A 113 6.23 7.83 -19.27
N GLY A 114 6.59 8.05 -20.54
CA GLY A 114 7.06 6.98 -21.43
C GLY A 114 5.94 6.10 -22.01
N VAL A 115 4.68 6.53 -21.89
CA VAL A 115 3.52 5.83 -22.49
C VAL A 115 3.62 5.84 -24.01
N LYS A 116 3.41 4.69 -24.66
CA LYS A 116 3.35 4.62 -26.13
C LYS A 116 2.16 5.44 -26.62
N PHE A 117 2.36 6.25 -27.66
CA PHE A 117 1.34 7.20 -28.11
C PHE A 117 1.10 7.09 -29.61
N LYS A 118 -0.17 7.02 -29.98
CA LYS A 118 -0.63 7.16 -31.35
C LYS A 118 -1.50 8.41 -31.44
N LEU A 119 -1.03 9.37 -32.22
CA LEU A 119 -1.81 10.55 -32.57
C LEU A 119 -2.99 10.14 -33.45
N VAL A 120 -4.19 10.54 -33.04
CA VAL A 120 -5.46 10.29 -33.73
C VAL A 120 -6.03 11.61 -34.23
N ASN A 121 -6.59 11.62 -35.43
CA ASN A 121 -7.24 12.82 -35.94
C ASN A 121 -8.58 13.02 -35.22
N LYS A 122 -8.80 14.22 -34.67
CA LYS A 122 -9.99 14.53 -33.85
C LYS A 122 -11.32 14.42 -34.62
N ASP A 123 -11.30 14.66 -35.93
CA ASP A 123 -12.51 14.78 -36.76
C ASP A 123 -12.95 13.41 -37.30
N ARG A 124 -12.01 12.49 -37.59
CA ARG A 124 -12.31 11.10 -38.01
C ARG A 124 -12.23 10.07 -36.88
N GLY A 125 -11.67 10.44 -35.73
CA GLY A 125 -11.50 9.55 -34.59
C GLY A 125 -10.53 8.40 -34.83
N LEU A 126 -10.55 7.41 -33.93
CA LEU A 126 -9.70 6.23 -34.01
C LEU A 126 -10.28 5.25 -35.02
N GLN A 127 -9.53 4.97 -36.09
CA GLN A 127 -9.89 3.99 -37.10
C GLN A 127 -9.11 2.68 -36.93
N TRP A 128 -9.60 1.61 -37.54
CA TRP A 128 -8.98 0.28 -37.48
C TRP A 128 -7.52 0.30 -37.93
N GLN A 129 -7.20 1.07 -38.99
CA GLN A 129 -5.83 1.18 -39.48
C GLN A 129 -4.90 1.87 -38.47
N ASP A 130 -5.36 2.94 -37.80
CA ASP A 130 -4.55 3.62 -36.77
C ASP A 130 -4.22 2.68 -35.61
N TYR A 131 -5.21 1.85 -35.22
CA TYR A 131 -5.06 0.83 -34.19
C TYR A 131 -4.05 -0.25 -34.61
N GLN A 132 -4.19 -0.82 -35.80
CA GLN A 132 -3.28 -1.85 -36.32
C GLN A 132 -1.84 -1.32 -36.48
N ASP A 133 -1.68 -0.10 -36.98
CA ASP A 133 -0.37 0.54 -37.11
C ASP A 133 0.29 0.75 -35.74
N ALA A 134 -0.49 1.17 -34.74
CA ALA A 134 0.03 1.37 -33.39
C ALA A 134 0.49 0.06 -32.76
N LEU A 135 -0.22 -1.06 -32.97
CA LEU A 135 0.22 -2.37 -32.52
C LEU A 135 1.51 -2.83 -33.21
N LYS A 136 1.60 -2.68 -34.54
CA LYS A 136 2.81 -3.06 -35.31
C LYS A 136 4.05 -2.24 -34.91
N ASN A 137 3.86 -0.96 -34.60
CA ASN A 137 4.94 -0.07 -34.18
C ASN A 137 5.30 -0.26 -32.70
N ALA A 138 4.34 -0.71 -31.87
CA ALA A 138 4.62 -1.07 -30.48
C ALA A 138 5.56 -2.28 -30.35
N ASP A 139 5.58 -3.16 -31.36
CA ASP A 139 6.51 -4.31 -31.47
C ASP A 139 7.85 -3.95 -32.13
N ASN A 140 7.91 -2.86 -32.91
CA ASN A 140 9.07 -2.49 -33.74
C ASN A 140 9.80 -1.20 -33.33
N GLN A 141 9.40 -0.53 -32.25
CA GLN A 141 10.22 0.55 -31.71
C GLN A 141 11.47 -0.05 -31.04
N PRO A 142 12.70 0.29 -31.51
CA PRO A 142 13.89 0.00 -30.74
C PRO A 142 13.79 0.82 -29.46
N ASN A 143 13.49 0.14 -28.35
CA ASN A 143 13.68 0.69 -27.03
C ASN A 143 15.14 1.18 -26.96
N ASN A 144 15.35 2.49 -26.79
CA ASN A 144 16.63 3.04 -26.31
C ASN A 144 16.92 2.63 -24.84
N SER A 145 16.36 1.50 -24.40
CA SER A 145 16.58 0.81 -23.13
C SER A 145 16.62 -0.71 -23.36
N THR A 146 17.20 -1.19 -24.46
CA THR A 146 17.68 -2.59 -24.55
C THR A 146 18.94 -2.79 -23.71
N GLN A 147 18.85 -2.51 -22.42
CA GLN A 147 19.43 -3.43 -21.45
C GLN A 147 18.26 -4.25 -20.94
N LYS A 148 18.17 -5.51 -21.39
CA LYS A 148 17.60 -6.56 -20.54
C LYS A 148 18.17 -6.30 -19.15
N PRO A 149 17.36 -6.14 -18.10
CA PRO A 149 17.94 -5.99 -16.77
C PRO A 149 18.88 -7.17 -16.56
N ASP A 150 20.16 -6.87 -16.32
CA ASP A 150 21.19 -7.89 -16.10
C ASP A 150 20.82 -8.75 -14.87
N ASP A 151 20.02 -8.18 -13.97
CA ASP A 151 19.44 -8.82 -12.81
C ASP A 151 17.90 -8.89 -12.94
N PRO A 152 17.25 -10.08 -12.97
CA PRO A 152 15.79 -10.20 -13.04
C PRO A 152 15.07 -9.50 -11.88
N TYR A 153 15.73 -9.25 -10.75
CA TYR A 153 15.16 -8.52 -9.63
C TYR A 153 15.02 -7.01 -9.87
N ASP A 154 15.57 -6.45 -10.94
CA ASP A 154 15.30 -5.06 -11.33
C ASP A 154 13.91 -4.88 -11.95
N ILE A 155 13.19 -5.97 -12.22
CA ILE A 155 11.80 -5.94 -12.66
C ILE A 155 10.90 -5.75 -11.42
N PRO A 156 10.08 -4.67 -11.36
CA PRO A 156 9.14 -4.48 -10.27
C PRO A 156 8.22 -5.69 -10.11
N PHE A 157 8.03 -6.09 -8.86
CA PHE A 157 7.20 -7.21 -8.44
C PHE A 157 7.63 -8.57 -9.02
N TYR A 158 8.88 -8.69 -9.48
CA TYR A 158 9.42 -9.96 -9.93
C TYR A 158 9.28 -11.04 -8.85
N GLY A 159 8.77 -12.21 -9.27
CA GLY A 159 8.56 -13.36 -8.39
C GLY A 159 7.40 -13.21 -7.40
N GLN A 160 6.55 -12.17 -7.52
CA GLN A 160 5.40 -12.02 -6.62
C GLN A 160 4.43 -13.20 -6.75
N PRO A 161 4.11 -13.89 -5.65
CA PRO A 161 3.14 -14.98 -5.69
C PRO A 161 1.71 -14.46 -5.88
N PRO A 162 0.76 -15.32 -6.28
CA PRO A 162 -0.64 -14.95 -6.41
C PRO A 162 -1.21 -14.37 -5.11
N LEU A 163 -1.91 -13.25 -5.23
CA LEU A 163 -2.52 -12.55 -4.10
C LEU A 163 -3.89 -13.15 -3.77
N GLY A 164 -4.13 -13.39 -2.49
CA GLY A 164 -5.43 -13.77 -1.97
C GLY A 164 -6.29 -12.55 -1.62
N LYS A 165 -7.09 -12.67 -0.55
CA LYS A 165 -7.98 -11.61 -0.09
C LYS A 165 -7.19 -10.40 0.44
N LEU A 166 -7.62 -9.19 0.07
CA LEU A 166 -7.11 -7.96 0.68
C LEU A 166 -7.51 -7.90 2.17
N LEU A 167 -6.51 -7.79 3.04
CA LEU A 167 -6.68 -7.66 4.49
C LEU A 167 -6.74 -6.19 4.94
N GLY A 168 -6.01 -5.31 4.25
CA GLY A 168 -5.98 -3.88 4.54
C GLY A 168 -4.93 -3.14 3.72
N GLY A 169 -4.95 -1.82 3.77
CA GLY A 169 -3.97 -0.98 3.09
C GLY A 169 -3.59 0.24 3.93
N GLY A 170 -2.30 0.47 4.08
CA GLY A 170 -1.73 1.66 4.72
C GLY A 170 -1.32 2.71 3.70
N ARG A 171 -0.57 3.72 4.13
CA ARG A 171 -0.06 4.78 3.24
C ARG A 171 0.86 4.22 2.16
N PHE A 172 1.76 3.29 2.52
CA PHE A 172 2.86 2.84 1.66
C PHE A 172 2.65 1.46 1.04
N ALA A 173 1.75 0.65 1.59
CA ALA A 173 1.58 -0.73 1.16
C ALA A 173 0.14 -1.24 1.33
N SER A 174 -0.17 -2.32 0.61
CA SER A 174 -1.38 -3.13 0.78
C SER A 174 -1.00 -4.53 1.25
N VAL A 175 -1.79 -5.11 2.15
CA VAL A 175 -1.55 -6.43 2.74
C VAL A 175 -2.64 -7.40 2.27
N TYR A 176 -2.23 -8.55 1.75
CA TYR A 176 -3.10 -9.60 1.26
C TYR A 176 -2.85 -10.90 2.00
N ASP A 177 -3.85 -11.77 2.10
CA ASP A 177 -3.59 -13.19 2.35
C ASP A 177 -2.74 -13.76 1.20
N SER A 178 -1.85 -14.71 1.49
CA SER A 178 -1.25 -15.53 0.44
C SER A 178 -2.29 -16.52 -0.09
N ALA A 179 -2.38 -16.66 -1.42
CA ALA A 179 -3.25 -17.65 -2.04
C ALA A 179 -2.71 -19.09 -1.89
N GLU A 180 -1.41 -19.24 -1.61
CA GLU A 180 -0.69 -20.51 -1.63
C GLU A 180 -0.23 -20.96 -0.23
N ASP A 181 -0.10 -20.04 0.73
CA ASP A 181 0.33 -20.31 2.11
C ASP A 181 -0.64 -19.67 3.11
N SER A 182 -1.47 -20.49 3.76
CA SER A 182 -2.46 -20.01 4.74
C SER A 182 -1.87 -19.34 5.98
N GLU A 183 -0.57 -19.56 6.25
CA GLU A 183 0.17 -18.99 7.37
C GLU A 183 1.02 -17.78 6.93
N ALA A 184 0.73 -17.20 5.75
CA ALA A 184 1.45 -16.04 5.26
C ALA A 184 0.53 -14.91 4.80
N VAL A 185 1.07 -13.71 4.88
CA VAL A 185 0.53 -12.50 4.26
C VAL A 185 1.54 -11.91 3.30
N ILE A 186 1.05 -11.27 2.24
CA ILE A 186 1.88 -10.61 1.22
C ILE A 186 1.66 -9.11 1.35
N LYS A 187 2.72 -8.36 1.67
CA LYS A 187 2.73 -6.90 1.70
C LYS A 187 3.30 -6.40 0.36
N VAL A 188 2.49 -5.69 -0.40
CA VAL A 188 2.84 -5.13 -1.72
C VAL A 188 2.98 -3.62 -1.61
N MET A 189 4.12 -3.10 -2.05
CA MET A 189 4.49 -1.70 -1.95
C MET A 189 3.83 -0.87 -3.06
N LYS A 190 3.21 0.25 -2.69
CA LYS A 190 2.43 1.10 -3.62
C LYS A 190 3.31 1.96 -4.54
N TYR A 191 4.50 2.32 -4.07
CA TYR A 191 5.38 3.28 -4.75
C TYR A 191 6.69 2.64 -5.22
N TRP A 192 6.73 1.31 -5.37
CA TRP A 192 7.93 0.63 -5.83
C TRP A 192 8.07 0.70 -7.35
N GLU A 193 9.25 1.11 -7.82
CA GLU A 193 9.58 1.28 -9.23
C GLU A 193 11.00 0.77 -9.53
N ARG A 194 11.28 0.43 -10.80
CA ARG A 194 12.55 -0.17 -11.26
C ARG A 194 13.79 0.61 -10.80
N GLY A 195 13.73 1.94 -10.81
CA GLY A 195 14.85 2.81 -10.44
C GLY A 195 15.22 2.76 -8.95
N LEU A 196 14.32 2.31 -8.07
CA LEU A 196 14.50 2.38 -6.62
C LEU A 196 15.36 1.24 -6.07
N ARG A 197 15.43 0.08 -6.75
CA ARG A 197 16.06 -1.12 -6.21
C ARG A 197 17.53 -0.92 -5.88
N LYS A 198 18.30 -0.31 -6.79
CA LYS A 198 19.73 -0.05 -6.57
C LYS A 198 19.94 0.77 -5.30
N ARG A 199 19.20 1.87 -5.17
CA ARG A 199 19.28 2.76 -4.00
C ARG A 199 18.83 2.06 -2.72
N PHE A 200 17.77 1.27 -2.80
CA PHE A 200 17.31 0.44 -1.68
C PHE A 200 18.41 -0.52 -1.20
N LEU A 201 19.12 -1.21 -2.10
CA LEU A 201 20.18 -2.15 -1.71
C LEU A 201 21.36 -1.44 -1.03
N GLU A 202 21.74 -0.26 -1.51
CA GLU A 202 22.76 0.58 -0.85
C GLU A 202 22.36 0.92 0.59
N ILE A 203 21.13 1.41 0.78
CA ILE A 203 20.59 1.77 2.10
C ILE A 203 20.46 0.53 3.00
N TYR A 204 19.90 -0.55 2.47
CA TYR A 204 19.70 -1.81 3.19
C TYR A 204 21.03 -2.39 3.68
N GLN A 205 22.08 -2.34 2.87
CA GLN A 205 23.40 -2.84 3.28
C GLN A 205 23.96 -2.05 4.48
N VAL A 206 23.84 -0.71 4.48
CA VAL A 206 24.26 0.13 5.62
C VAL A 206 23.49 -0.22 6.89
N ILE A 207 22.17 -0.32 6.79
CA ILE A 207 21.27 -0.64 7.92
C ILE A 207 21.48 -2.08 8.42
N LYS A 208 21.75 -3.03 7.52
CA LYS A 208 22.06 -4.43 7.85
C LYS A 208 23.38 -4.56 8.61
N GLU A 209 24.40 -3.78 8.25
CA GLU A 209 25.67 -3.70 8.98
C GLU A 209 25.54 -3.03 10.35
N GLY A 210 24.40 -2.40 10.66
CA GLY A 210 24.17 -1.68 11.90
C GLY A 210 24.77 -0.28 11.92
N LYS A 211 25.10 0.26 10.76
CA LYS A 211 25.57 1.64 10.63
C LYS A 211 24.36 2.58 10.56
N PRO A 212 24.42 3.76 11.18
CA PRO A 212 23.36 4.75 11.08
C PRO A 212 23.24 5.24 9.64
N PHE A 213 22.01 5.28 9.13
CA PHE A 213 21.69 5.92 7.85
C PHE A 213 20.66 7.03 8.07
N LYS A 214 20.94 8.24 7.58
CA LYS A 214 20.05 9.39 7.72
C LYS A 214 19.56 9.85 6.33
N PRO A 215 18.31 9.59 5.94
CA PRO A 215 17.81 9.85 4.59
C PRO A 215 17.62 11.33 4.20
N GLY A 216 18.06 12.29 5.02
CA GLY A 216 17.80 13.72 4.77
C GLY A 216 16.30 14.03 4.63
N ASN A 217 15.98 15.02 3.78
CA ASN A 217 14.59 15.42 3.46
C ASN A 217 14.10 14.82 2.13
N ASP A 218 14.85 13.90 1.55
CA ASP A 218 14.47 13.25 0.30
C ASP A 218 13.39 12.19 0.55
N ASN A 219 12.26 12.31 -0.14
CA ASN A 219 11.10 11.44 0.11
C ASN A 219 11.39 9.98 -0.28
N ASP A 220 12.22 9.75 -1.30
CA ASP A 220 12.54 8.40 -1.77
C ASP A 220 13.49 7.71 -0.79
N ASP A 221 14.57 8.38 -0.37
CA ASP A 221 15.48 7.83 0.64
C ASP A 221 14.74 7.57 1.98
N GLN A 222 13.82 8.45 2.39
CA GLN A 222 12.98 8.24 3.59
C GLN A 222 12.12 6.98 3.46
N TYR A 223 11.43 6.82 2.33
CA TYR A 223 10.62 5.65 2.03
C TYR A 223 11.46 4.37 1.98
N LEU A 224 12.59 4.38 1.25
CA LEU A 224 13.49 3.23 1.13
C LEU A 224 14.11 2.84 2.47
N THR A 225 14.43 3.82 3.32
CA THR A 225 14.92 3.58 4.68
C THR A 225 13.89 2.83 5.52
N MET A 226 12.61 3.22 5.47
CA MET A 226 11.54 2.50 6.18
C MET A 226 11.40 1.06 5.69
N LEU A 227 11.47 0.83 4.37
CA LEU A 227 11.43 -0.52 3.80
C LEU A 227 12.62 -1.38 4.22
N ALA A 228 13.81 -0.77 4.24
CA ALA A 228 15.02 -1.45 4.67
C ALA A 228 14.94 -1.87 6.16
N PHE A 229 14.39 -1.01 7.03
CA PHE A 229 14.12 -1.37 8.42
C PHE A 229 13.10 -2.49 8.54
N GLU A 230 11.95 -2.39 7.88
CA GLU A 230 10.89 -3.42 7.89
C GLU A 230 11.47 -4.80 7.49
N LEU A 231 12.16 -4.89 6.35
CA LEU A 231 12.73 -6.15 5.86
C LEU A 231 13.85 -6.67 6.76
N ARG A 232 14.71 -5.79 7.28
CA ARG A 232 15.75 -6.20 8.24
C ARG A 232 15.11 -6.77 9.50
N ASN A 233 14.15 -6.06 10.08
CA ASN A 233 13.55 -6.41 11.37
C ASN A 233 12.75 -7.70 11.26
N LEU A 234 11.92 -7.85 10.21
CA LEU A 234 11.21 -9.10 9.93
C LEU A 234 12.18 -10.29 9.72
N ASN A 235 13.31 -10.06 9.06
CA ASN A 235 14.34 -11.09 8.89
C ASN A 235 15.01 -11.46 10.23
N MET A 236 15.30 -10.47 11.09
CA MET A 236 15.90 -10.69 12.42
C MET A 236 15.01 -11.52 13.34
N ILE A 237 13.70 -11.24 13.34
CA ILE A 237 12.72 -11.97 14.17
C ILE A 237 12.22 -13.27 13.53
N LYS A 238 12.75 -13.62 12.33
CA LYS A 238 12.41 -14.82 11.55
C LYS A 238 10.96 -14.88 11.08
N GLU A 239 10.35 -13.72 10.82
CA GLU A 239 9.00 -13.61 10.27
C GLU A 239 8.99 -13.31 8.77
N LEU A 240 10.12 -12.87 8.17
CA LEU A 240 10.26 -12.73 6.73
C LEU A 240 10.36 -14.11 6.06
N LYS A 241 9.40 -14.44 5.19
CA LYS A 241 9.38 -15.71 4.44
C LYS A 241 10.03 -15.57 3.06
N ALA A 242 9.71 -14.50 2.33
CA ALA A 242 10.27 -14.23 1.00
C ALA A 242 10.03 -12.77 0.58
N PRO A 243 10.72 -12.25 -0.45
CA PRO A 243 12.00 -12.77 -0.91
C PRO A 243 13.08 -12.50 0.16
N LYS A 244 14.32 -12.94 -0.10
CA LYS A 244 15.45 -12.39 0.66
C LYS A 244 15.49 -10.87 0.44
N PRO A 245 15.88 -10.06 1.43
CA PRO A 245 15.93 -8.61 1.27
C PRO A 245 16.77 -8.15 0.07
N GLU A 246 17.85 -8.85 -0.26
CA GLU A 246 18.70 -8.56 -1.43
C GLU A 246 17.99 -8.76 -2.78
N ASN A 247 16.92 -9.55 -2.78
CA ASN A 247 16.08 -9.87 -3.93
C ASN A 247 14.75 -9.10 -3.88
N PHE A 248 14.64 -8.08 -3.04
CA PHE A 248 13.41 -7.32 -2.87
C PHE A 248 13.05 -6.54 -4.15
N THR A 249 11.80 -6.70 -4.58
CA THR A 249 11.26 -6.11 -5.81
C THR A 249 9.94 -5.40 -5.58
N GLY A 250 9.69 -4.90 -4.36
CA GLY A 250 8.46 -4.17 -4.05
C GLY A 250 7.35 -5.02 -3.44
N TRP A 251 7.63 -6.27 -3.11
CA TRP A 251 6.73 -7.10 -2.32
C TRP A 251 7.54 -7.95 -1.35
N PHE A 252 6.91 -8.32 -0.23
CA PHE A 252 7.43 -9.37 0.62
C PHE A 252 6.29 -10.16 1.25
N MET A 253 6.59 -11.40 1.58
CA MET A 253 5.75 -12.32 2.31
C MET A 253 6.29 -12.49 3.72
N SER A 254 5.41 -12.34 4.71
CA SER A 254 5.73 -12.53 6.12
C SER A 254 4.77 -13.51 6.77
N THR A 255 5.15 -13.97 7.96
CA THR A 255 4.28 -14.83 8.79
C THR A 255 2.98 -14.10 9.10
N LYS A 256 1.86 -14.82 8.93
CA LYS A 256 0.54 -14.32 9.28
C LYS A 256 0.35 -14.41 10.79
N ILE A 257 0.10 -13.27 11.41
CA ILE A 257 -0.22 -13.21 12.83
C ILE A 257 -1.72 -13.45 13.03
N PHE A 258 -2.05 -14.48 13.80
CA PHE A 258 -3.42 -14.81 14.18
C PHE A 258 -3.75 -14.17 15.53
N GLY A 259 -4.89 -13.48 15.60
CA GLY A 259 -5.37 -12.93 16.86
C GLY A 259 -6.55 -11.99 16.69
N THR A 260 -6.99 -11.45 17.81
CA THR A 260 -8.12 -10.52 17.89
C THR A 260 -7.59 -9.13 18.24
N ALA A 261 -7.94 -8.14 17.42
CA ALA A 261 -7.72 -6.75 17.76
C ALA A 261 -8.60 -6.34 18.94
N LEU A 262 -8.04 -5.65 19.94
CA LEU A 262 -8.71 -5.40 21.21
C LEU A 262 -10.02 -4.59 21.07
N TRP A 263 -10.08 -3.67 20.10
CA TRP A 263 -11.28 -2.88 19.81
C TRP A 263 -12.48 -3.67 19.28
N LYS A 264 -12.28 -4.94 18.92
CA LYS A 264 -13.38 -5.84 18.56
C LYS A 264 -14.07 -6.42 19.80
N THR A 265 -13.49 -6.30 21.00
CA THR A 265 -14.06 -6.84 22.23
C THR A 265 -15.15 -5.92 22.80
N PRO A 266 -16.20 -6.47 23.47
CA PRO A 266 -17.22 -5.65 24.13
C PRO A 266 -16.64 -4.75 25.24
N LEU A 267 -15.63 -5.23 25.97
CA LEU A 267 -15.01 -4.48 27.07
C LEU A 267 -14.29 -3.22 26.60
N TYR A 268 -13.74 -3.21 25.37
CA TYR A 268 -13.13 -2.00 24.79
C TYR A 268 -14.14 -0.90 24.47
N LYS A 269 -15.43 -1.26 24.32
CA LYS A 269 -16.51 -0.29 24.03
C LYS A 269 -17.04 0.41 25.28
N GLN A 270 -16.59 0.00 26.47
CA GLN A 270 -16.92 0.64 27.72
C GLN A 270 -16.26 2.02 27.81
N HIS A 271 -16.78 2.89 28.68
CA HIS A 271 -16.22 4.23 28.87
C HIS A 271 -14.73 4.16 29.28
N PRO A 272 -13.84 5.01 28.73
CA PRO A 272 -12.38 4.93 29.01
C PRO A 272 -11.98 5.11 30.49
N PHE A 273 -12.85 5.72 31.30
CA PHE A 273 -12.67 5.84 32.75
C PHE A 273 -13.35 4.74 33.58
N SER A 274 -14.02 3.79 32.92
CA SER A 274 -14.64 2.66 33.63
C SER A 274 -13.57 1.66 34.10
N VAL A 275 -13.79 1.07 35.27
CA VAL A 275 -12.90 0.03 35.82
C VAL A 275 -12.73 -1.17 34.87
N PRO A 276 -13.78 -1.70 34.22
CA PRO A 276 -13.62 -2.80 33.26
C PRO A 276 -12.72 -2.46 32.07
N PHE A 277 -12.89 -1.27 31.49
CA PHE A 277 -12.03 -0.79 30.40
C PHE A 277 -10.57 -0.69 30.86
N GLN A 278 -10.31 0.01 31.95
CA GLN A 278 -8.94 0.23 32.42
C GLN A 278 -8.24 -1.08 32.77
N ARG A 279 -8.93 -2.06 33.38
CA ARG A 279 -8.36 -3.38 33.65
C ARG A 279 -8.00 -4.13 32.37
N LEU A 280 -8.86 -4.10 31.35
CA LEU A 280 -8.59 -4.71 30.05
C LEU A 280 -7.36 -4.09 29.39
N ILE A 281 -7.32 -2.76 29.27
CA ILE A 281 -6.23 -2.03 28.61
C ILE A 281 -4.92 -2.24 29.35
N LYS A 282 -4.94 -2.17 30.69
CA LYS A 282 -3.77 -2.41 31.53
C LYS A 282 -3.18 -3.80 31.30
N LYS A 283 -4.03 -4.83 31.28
CA LYS A 283 -3.59 -6.20 30.97
C LYS A 283 -2.98 -6.29 29.57
N ALA A 284 -3.63 -5.69 28.58
CA ALA A 284 -3.13 -5.67 27.20
C ALA A 284 -1.77 -4.99 27.06
N PHE A 285 -1.56 -3.85 27.73
CA PHE A 285 -0.28 -3.15 27.73
C PHE A 285 0.83 -3.97 28.37
N HIS A 286 0.57 -4.63 29.51
CA HIS A 286 1.59 -5.51 30.09
C HIS A 286 1.94 -6.68 29.18
N LEU A 287 0.97 -7.26 28.46
CA LEU A 287 1.23 -8.32 27.49
C LEU A 287 2.02 -7.83 26.27
N ILE A 288 1.75 -6.61 25.79
CA ILE A 288 2.55 -5.97 24.73
C ILE A 288 4.00 -5.80 25.21
N VAL A 289 4.21 -5.29 26.42
CA VAL A 289 5.56 -5.13 26.98
C VAL A 289 6.26 -6.47 27.14
N ASP A 290 5.55 -7.51 27.58
CA ASP A 290 6.11 -8.86 27.69
C ASP A 290 6.61 -9.38 26.33
N GLU A 291 5.84 -9.17 25.26
CA GLU A 291 6.23 -9.54 23.89
C GLU A 291 7.41 -8.71 23.36
N ILE A 292 7.45 -7.40 23.67
CA ILE A 292 8.58 -6.53 23.32
C ILE A 292 9.86 -7.01 24.03
N GLU A 293 9.79 -7.28 25.34
CA GLU A 293 10.94 -7.78 26.10
C GLU A 293 11.41 -9.15 25.61
N GLU A 294 10.49 -10.05 25.27
CA GLU A 294 10.83 -11.35 24.65
C GLU A 294 11.58 -11.15 23.33
N THR A 295 11.07 -10.25 22.47
CA THR A 295 11.70 -9.93 21.18
C THR A 295 13.10 -9.35 21.36
N VAL A 296 13.29 -8.42 22.30
CA VAL A 296 14.61 -7.84 22.58
C VAL A 296 15.57 -8.92 23.06
N ARG A 297 15.14 -9.79 24.00
CA ARG A 297 16.00 -10.85 24.55
C ARG A 297 16.35 -11.92 23.52
N LYS A 298 15.42 -12.25 22.62
CA LYS A 298 15.56 -13.35 21.66
C LYS A 298 16.23 -12.92 20.36
N TYR A 299 15.93 -11.71 19.89
CA TYR A 299 16.31 -11.24 18.55
C TYR A 299 17.08 -9.93 18.55
N GLY A 300 17.15 -9.22 19.69
CA GLY A 300 17.86 -7.94 19.79
C GLY A 300 17.15 -6.78 19.09
N VAL A 301 15.81 -6.79 19.08
CA VAL A 301 14.98 -5.78 18.40
C VAL A 301 13.85 -5.30 19.32
N GLU A 302 13.65 -3.97 19.39
CA GLU A 302 12.57 -3.28 20.09
C GLU A 302 11.60 -2.66 19.07
N HIS A 303 10.29 -2.89 19.21
CA HIS A 303 9.27 -2.53 18.22
C HIS A 303 9.07 -1.02 17.97
N ARG A 304 9.32 -0.15 18.97
CA ARG A 304 9.08 1.32 18.99
C ARG A 304 7.66 1.85 18.70
N ASP A 305 6.76 1.01 18.19
CA ASP A 305 5.35 1.36 17.93
C ASP A 305 4.33 0.33 18.44
N GLY A 306 4.66 -0.33 19.56
CA GLY A 306 3.81 -1.33 20.18
C GLY A 306 2.61 -0.71 20.89
N HIS A 307 1.58 -0.29 20.15
CA HIS A 307 0.29 0.16 20.69
C HIS A 307 -0.86 -0.75 20.21
N LEU A 308 -2.08 -0.54 20.72
CA LEU A 308 -3.20 -1.44 20.43
C LEU A 308 -3.46 -1.64 18.93
N ALA A 309 -3.31 -0.61 18.09
CA ALA A 309 -3.51 -0.73 16.64
C ALA A 309 -2.48 -1.62 15.91
N ASN A 310 -1.32 -1.86 16.54
CA ASN A 310 -0.23 -2.69 16.03
C ASN A 310 -0.07 -3.96 16.88
N ALA A 311 -1.11 -4.35 17.63
CA ALA A 311 -1.12 -5.53 18.46
C ALA A 311 -2.40 -6.36 18.23
N LEU A 312 -2.22 -7.65 18.02
CA LEU A 312 -3.28 -8.65 18.06
C LEU A 312 -3.13 -9.50 19.32
N PHE A 313 -4.26 -10.01 19.82
CA PHE A 313 -4.25 -10.79 21.05
C PHE A 313 -4.81 -12.18 20.84
N THR A 314 -4.12 -13.17 21.40
CA THR A 314 -4.76 -14.44 21.73
C THR A 314 -5.69 -14.19 22.91
N MET A 315 -6.96 -14.55 22.76
CA MET A 315 -8.00 -14.30 23.76
C MET A 315 -8.28 -15.57 24.57
N ASN A 316 -8.49 -15.42 25.87
CA ASN A 316 -9.09 -16.44 26.74
C ASN A 316 -10.40 -15.88 27.29
N GLY A 317 -11.52 -16.29 26.67
CA GLY A 317 -12.81 -15.63 26.87
C GLY A 317 -12.77 -14.19 26.37
N ASP A 318 -13.14 -13.24 27.24
CA ASP A 318 -13.12 -11.80 26.96
C ASP A 318 -11.79 -11.11 27.33
N GLN A 319 -10.82 -11.86 27.87
CA GLN A 319 -9.54 -11.32 28.31
C GLN A 319 -8.40 -11.66 27.35
N PRO A 320 -7.47 -10.71 27.08
CA PRO A 320 -6.25 -11.01 26.35
C PRO A 320 -5.35 -11.93 27.20
N ALA A 321 -4.67 -12.86 26.54
CA ALA A 321 -3.78 -13.85 27.16
C ALA A 321 -2.34 -13.77 26.63
N LYS A 322 -2.15 -13.44 25.36
CA LYS A 322 -0.84 -13.18 24.73
C LYS A 322 -0.98 -12.08 23.68
N ALA A 323 -0.02 -11.16 23.62
CA ALA A 323 0.07 -10.16 22.56
C ALA A 323 0.93 -10.68 21.41
N HIS A 324 0.66 -10.20 20.20
CA HIS A 324 1.44 -10.43 19.00
C HIS A 324 1.56 -9.10 18.27
N LEU A 325 2.78 -8.70 17.90
CA LEU A 325 3.07 -7.38 17.35
C LEU A 325 3.05 -7.39 15.82
N LEU A 326 2.77 -6.22 15.23
CA LEU A 326 2.66 -5.99 13.80
C LEU A 326 3.40 -4.71 13.40
N ASP A 327 3.88 -4.64 12.16
CA ASP A 327 4.49 -3.44 11.56
C ASP A 327 5.83 -3.06 12.21
N TRP A 328 6.88 -3.77 11.81
CA TRP A 328 8.22 -3.68 12.38
C TRP A 328 9.07 -2.56 11.74
N GLY A 329 8.47 -1.69 10.94
CA GLY A 329 9.17 -0.75 10.05
C GLY A 329 9.89 0.37 10.78
N ILE A 330 9.54 0.60 12.05
CA ILE A 330 10.22 1.57 12.92
C ILE A 330 10.88 0.92 14.14
N ALA A 331 10.98 -0.41 14.16
CA ALA A 331 11.67 -1.12 15.21
C ALA A 331 13.20 -0.90 15.13
N VAL A 332 13.85 -0.85 16.29
CA VAL A 332 15.28 -0.55 16.43
C VAL A 332 16.02 -1.70 17.08
N ARG A 333 17.32 -1.81 16.80
CA ARG A 333 18.20 -2.72 17.52
C ARG A 333 18.27 -2.36 18.99
N MET A 334 18.19 -3.37 19.84
CA MET A 334 18.34 -3.21 21.27
C MET A 334 19.04 -4.42 21.86
N GLN A 335 20.05 -4.20 22.70
CA GLN A 335 20.77 -5.26 23.40
C GLN A 335 20.27 -5.39 24.83
N TRP A 336 20.13 -6.63 25.29
CA TRP A 336 20.05 -6.96 26.71
C TRP A 336 21.43 -7.42 27.22
N ASP A 337 22.04 -6.68 28.14
CA ASP A 337 23.39 -6.98 28.66
C ASP A 337 23.38 -7.88 29.92
N GLY A 338 22.22 -8.36 30.34
CA GLY A 338 22.03 -9.08 31.61
C GLY A 338 21.48 -8.21 32.75
N LYS A 339 21.57 -6.88 32.62
CA LYS A 339 21.12 -5.91 33.63
C LYS A 339 20.29 -4.77 33.04
N ARG A 340 20.58 -4.35 31.83
CA ARG A 340 19.98 -3.21 31.15
C ARG A 340 19.64 -3.53 29.71
N TYR A 341 18.60 -2.89 29.25
CA TYR A 341 18.28 -2.76 27.84
C TYR A 341 19.00 -1.52 27.29
N ILE A 342 19.72 -1.67 26.18
CA ILE A 342 20.54 -0.63 25.57
C ILE A 342 20.14 -0.49 24.11
N ARG A 343 19.62 0.66 23.71
CA ARG A 343 19.28 0.93 22.31
C ARG A 343 20.55 1.08 21.47
N GLY A 344 20.53 0.47 20.29
CA GLY A 344 21.56 0.63 19.28
C GLY A 344 21.49 1.97 18.56
N ASP A 345 22.24 2.07 17.46
CA ASP A 345 22.47 3.34 16.76
C ASP A 345 21.62 3.50 15.50
N ASP A 346 20.50 2.77 15.42
CA ASP A 346 19.55 2.95 14.34
C ASP A 346 19.02 4.38 14.34
N VAL A 347 18.78 4.95 13.16
CA VAL A 347 18.20 6.28 12.97
C VAL A 347 16.88 6.12 12.24
N LEU A 348 15.78 6.41 12.94
CA LEU A 348 14.43 6.26 12.41
C LEU A 348 14.04 7.46 11.55
N VAL A 349 13.10 7.21 10.63
CA VAL A 349 12.45 8.24 9.83
C VAL A 349 11.24 8.75 10.61
N TRP A 350 11.13 10.08 10.76
CA TRP A 350 10.02 10.78 11.45
C TRP A 350 9.80 10.45 12.93
N ALA A 351 10.73 9.74 13.57
CA ALA A 351 10.69 9.44 15.00
C ALA A 351 12.10 9.50 15.61
N GLU A 352 12.17 9.78 16.90
CA GLU A 352 13.43 9.68 17.63
C GLU A 352 13.76 8.22 17.94
N SER A 353 14.95 7.78 17.54
CA SER A 353 15.44 6.44 17.86
C SER A 353 15.95 6.29 19.28
N GLU A 354 16.28 7.42 19.94
CA GLU A 354 16.87 7.44 21.29
C GLU A 354 18.11 6.54 21.39
N SER A 355 19.01 6.63 20.39
CA SER A 355 20.25 5.84 20.32
C SER A 355 21.09 5.98 21.60
N GLY A 356 21.62 4.84 22.07
CA GLY A 356 22.42 4.75 23.28
C GLY A 356 21.63 4.82 24.60
N ALA A 357 20.30 5.02 24.56
CA ALA A 357 19.47 5.02 25.76
C ALA A 357 19.57 3.69 26.51
N LYS A 358 19.59 3.77 27.85
CA LYS A 358 19.77 2.63 28.74
C LYS A 358 18.63 2.58 29.75
N TYR A 359 18.05 1.40 29.91
CA TYR A 359 16.94 1.17 30.82
C TYR A 359 17.23 -0.05 31.70
N THR A 360 17.03 0.07 33.00
CA THR A 360 16.75 -1.10 33.84
C THR A 360 15.42 -1.74 33.40
N PRO A 361 15.14 -3.01 33.78
CA PRO A 361 13.86 -3.63 33.47
C PRO A 361 12.66 -2.81 33.93
N GLU A 362 12.72 -2.22 35.13
CA GLU A 362 11.63 -1.40 35.64
C GLU A 362 11.45 -0.11 34.82
N GLU A 363 12.53 0.61 34.52
CA GLU A 363 12.48 1.82 33.70
C GLU A 363 11.93 1.53 32.30
N PHE A 364 12.33 0.40 31.70
CA PHE A 364 11.88 0.00 30.37
C PHE A 364 10.37 -0.26 30.34
N ARG A 365 9.86 -1.03 31.31
CA ARG A 365 8.42 -1.29 31.42
C ARG A 365 7.63 -0.02 31.71
N ARG A 366 8.11 0.84 32.61
CA ARG A 366 7.47 2.13 32.91
C ARG A 366 7.44 3.04 31.70
N TYR A 367 8.53 3.09 30.92
CA TYR A 367 8.61 3.84 29.67
C TYR A 367 7.52 3.40 28.70
N TRP A 368 7.45 2.11 28.38
CA TRP A 368 6.47 1.57 27.43
C TRP A 368 5.03 1.73 27.87
N ILE A 369 4.73 1.43 29.14
CA ILE A 369 3.37 1.60 29.69
C ILE A 369 2.97 3.08 29.64
N THR A 370 3.86 3.99 30.05
CA THR A 370 3.60 5.43 30.00
C THR A 370 3.29 5.89 28.58
N TRP A 371 4.10 5.46 27.62
CA TRP A 371 3.91 5.80 26.21
C TRP A 371 2.57 5.27 25.70
N MET A 372 2.25 3.98 25.91
CA MET A 372 1.00 3.38 25.46
C MET A 372 -0.25 4.01 26.09
N VAL A 373 -0.21 4.33 27.39
CA VAL A 373 -1.32 5.01 28.07
C VAL A 373 -1.54 6.39 27.45
N LYS A 374 -0.48 7.18 27.23
CA LYS A 374 -0.61 8.48 26.56
C LYS A 374 -1.23 8.34 25.16
N THR A 375 -0.70 7.42 24.35
CA THR A 375 -1.20 7.16 22.99
C THR A 375 -2.67 6.77 22.97
N GLU A 376 -3.11 5.89 23.88
CA GLU A 376 -4.52 5.46 23.95
C GLU A 376 -5.45 6.59 24.42
N TYR A 377 -5.05 7.37 25.41
CA TYR A 377 -5.88 8.48 25.90
C TYR A 377 -5.92 9.65 24.90
N GLU A 378 -4.85 9.91 24.15
CA GLU A 378 -4.88 10.82 22.99
C GLU A 378 -5.84 10.32 21.90
N ALA A 379 -5.83 9.02 21.60
CA ALA A 379 -6.77 8.44 20.64
C ALA A 379 -8.23 8.57 21.12
N ASN A 380 -8.49 8.39 22.41
CA ASN A 380 -9.84 8.57 22.99
C ASN A 380 -10.31 10.04 22.94
N VAL A 381 -9.41 11.02 23.12
CA VAL A 381 -9.72 12.44 22.89
C VAL A 381 -10.10 12.67 21.42
N ARG A 382 -9.29 12.19 20.47
CA ARG A 382 -9.57 12.34 19.02
C ARG A 382 -10.88 11.71 18.58
N ARG A 383 -11.35 10.68 19.29
CA ARG A 383 -12.63 9.99 19.05
C ARG A 383 -13.81 10.64 19.79
N ASN A 384 -13.59 11.76 20.49
CA ASN A 384 -14.58 12.41 21.36
C ASN A 384 -15.15 11.49 22.44
N ALA A 385 -14.39 10.48 22.88
CA ALA A 385 -14.80 9.57 23.95
C ALA A 385 -14.57 10.17 25.35
N ILE A 386 -13.61 11.09 25.46
CA ILE A 386 -13.28 11.88 26.66
C ILE A 386 -12.87 13.28 26.25
N THR A 387 -12.86 14.23 27.21
CA THR A 387 -12.36 15.58 26.96
C THR A 387 -10.84 15.65 27.07
N GLU A 388 -10.23 16.66 26.44
CA GLU A 388 -8.80 16.94 26.59
C GLU A 388 -8.43 17.27 28.05
N GLU A 389 -9.31 17.96 28.77
CA GLU A 389 -9.11 18.29 30.18
C GLU A 389 -9.08 17.03 31.06
N ASP A 390 -10.02 16.11 30.86
CA ASP A 390 -10.08 14.86 31.62
C ASP A 390 -8.86 13.98 31.32
N SER A 391 -8.45 13.91 30.06
CA SER A 391 -7.22 13.21 29.65
C SER A 391 -5.99 13.79 30.35
N LYS A 392 -5.83 15.13 30.35
CA LYS A 392 -4.72 15.80 31.05
C LYS A 392 -4.73 15.55 32.55
N LYS A 393 -5.90 15.53 33.19
CA LYS A 393 -6.03 15.20 34.63
C LYS A 393 -5.64 13.75 34.88
N PHE A 394 -6.13 12.82 34.05
CA PHE A 394 -5.85 11.39 34.17
C PHE A 394 -4.36 11.07 34.02
N LEU A 395 -3.69 11.67 33.05
CA LEU A 395 -2.28 11.42 32.75
C LEU A 395 -1.29 11.98 33.79
N LYS A 396 -1.76 12.67 34.85
CA LYS A 396 -0.90 13.17 35.93
C LYS A 396 -0.39 12.08 36.87
N ASP A 397 -1.15 10.99 37.02
CA ASP A 397 -0.76 9.86 37.87
C ASP A 397 -1.00 8.55 37.15
N LEU A 398 0.10 7.88 36.80
CA LEU A 398 0.08 6.60 36.10
C LEU A 398 0.43 5.41 37.01
N THR A 399 0.54 5.62 38.33
CA THR A 399 1.04 4.61 39.27
C THR A 399 0.26 3.30 39.21
N TRP A 400 -1.07 3.39 39.07
CA TRP A 400 -1.96 2.23 38.92
C TRP A 400 -1.60 1.34 37.71
N TRP A 401 -1.09 1.94 36.62
CA TRP A 401 -0.79 1.23 35.37
C TRP A 401 0.48 0.40 35.44
N PHE A 402 1.36 0.63 36.43
CA PHE A 402 2.61 -0.11 36.57
C PHE A 402 2.46 -1.40 37.39
N GLN A 403 1.42 -1.49 38.21
CA GLN A 403 1.08 -2.71 38.95
C GLN A 403 0.58 -3.76 37.95
N ARG A 404 0.94 -5.03 38.04
CA ARG A 404 0.36 -6.05 37.13
C ARG A 404 -1.08 -6.39 37.45
#